data_AF-A0A9E4TAC4-F1
#
_entry.id   AF-A0A9E4TAC4-F1
#
_cell.length_a   1.000
_cell.length_b   1.000
_cell.length_c   1.000
_cell.angle_alpha   90.00
_cell.angle_beta   90.00
_cell.angle_gamma   90.00
#
_symmetry.space_group_name_H-M   'P 1'
#
loop_
_entity.id
_entity.type
_entity.pdbx_description
1 polymer ?
#
loop_
_entity_poly.entity_id
_entity_poly.type
_entity_poly.pdbx_seq_one_letter_code
_entity_poly.pdbx_strand_id
1 'polypeptide(L)' 'MTEEAKQDAPNREFAVQRIYTTDIAFEPPNSPAVFQQEWKPETGVNLNTEVTPLPADVFEVTLT' A
#
# COMPACT_ATOMS: atom_id res chain seq x y z
N MET A 1 -30.58 -33.84 23.82
CA MET A 1 -29.44 -33.52 22.96
C MET A 1 -30.02 -32.67 21.85
N THR A 2 -30.11 -31.36 22.08
CA THR A 2 -30.69 -30.41 21.12
C THR A 2 -29.53 -29.84 20.34
N GLU A 3 -29.48 -30.09 19.05
CA GLU A 3 -28.41 -29.66 18.15
C GLU A 3 -28.63 -28.18 17.82
N GLU A 4 -27.75 -27.31 18.29
CA GLU A 4 -27.72 -25.89 17.92
C GLU A 4 -27.17 -25.76 16.50
N ALA A 5 -28.02 -25.31 15.57
CA ALA A 5 -27.63 -24.94 14.23
C ALA A 5 -26.67 -23.73 14.27
N LYS A 6 -25.40 -23.96 13.91
CA LYS A 6 -24.45 -22.88 13.62
C LYS A 6 -24.94 -22.14 12.38
N GLN A 7 -25.35 -20.89 12.56
CA GLN A 7 -25.59 -19.96 11.46
C GLN A 7 -24.25 -19.65 10.79
N ASP A 8 -24.06 -20.16 9.57
CA ASP A 8 -22.96 -19.77 8.70
C ASP A 8 -23.05 -18.26 8.41
N ALA A 9 -22.12 -17.50 8.98
CA ALA A 9 -21.94 -16.10 8.62
C ALA A 9 -21.56 -16.02 7.13
N PRO A 10 -22.10 -15.05 6.37
CA PRO A 10 -21.77 -14.91 4.95
C PRO A 10 -20.26 -14.80 4.78
N ASN A 11 -19.70 -15.72 3.99
CA ASN A 11 -18.28 -15.80 3.73
C ASN A 11 -17.86 -14.52 2.98
N ARG A 12 -16.98 -13.71 3.56
CA ARG A 12 -16.48 -12.50 2.89
C ARG A 12 -15.49 -12.92 1.82
N GLU A 13 -15.82 -12.65 0.56
CA GLU A 13 -14.91 -12.89 -0.56
C GLU A 13 -13.93 -11.71 -0.68
N PHE A 14 -12.63 -12.02 -0.74
CA PHE A 14 -11.56 -11.05 -0.94
C PHE A 14 -10.54 -11.65 -1.92
N ALA A 15 -10.26 -10.94 -3.01
CA ALA A 15 -9.30 -11.35 -4.01
C ALA A 15 -8.45 -10.16 -4.49
N VAL A 16 -7.14 -10.34 -4.56
CA VAL A 16 -6.23 -9.35 -5.13
C VAL A 16 -6.18 -9.54 -6.64
N GLN A 17 -6.63 -8.53 -7.40
CA GLN A 17 -6.63 -8.61 -8.86
C GLN A 17 -5.26 -8.29 -9.47
N ARG A 18 -4.61 -7.23 -8.98
CA ARG A 18 -3.29 -6.79 -9.46
C ARG A 18 -2.60 -5.93 -8.42
N ILE A 19 -1.27 -5.99 -8.40
CA ILE A 19 -0.41 -5.07 -7.68
C ILE A 19 0.49 -4.39 -8.72
N TYR A 20 0.56 -3.06 -8.69
CA TYR A 20 1.37 -2.27 -9.60
C TYR A 20 1.83 -0.97 -8.94
N THR A 21 2.87 -0.36 -9.49
CA THR A 21 3.38 0.95 -9.09
C THR A 21 2.75 2.03 -9.97
N THR A 22 2.15 3.04 -9.37
CA THR A 22 1.56 4.18 -10.10
C THR A 22 2.60 5.26 -10.40
N ASP A 23 3.46 5.56 -9.42
CA ASP A 23 4.49 6.57 -9.52
C ASP A 23 5.75 6.13 -8.75
N ILE A 24 6.93 6.45 -9.29
CA ILE A 24 8.24 6.24 -8.67
C ILE A 24 9.12 7.43 -9.05
N ALA A 25 9.53 8.21 -8.06
CA ALA A 25 10.48 9.30 -8.23
C ALA A 25 11.74 9.09 -7.37
N PHE A 26 12.90 9.32 -7.95
CA PHE A 26 14.18 9.31 -7.24
C PHE A 26 15.04 10.47 -7.73
N GLU A 27 15.39 11.38 -6.82
CA GLU A 27 16.17 12.57 -7.13
C GLU A 27 17.37 12.67 -6.17
N PRO A 28 18.61 12.62 -6.70
CA PRO A 28 19.80 12.87 -5.91
C PRO A 28 20.30 14.32 -6.12
N PRO A 29 19.80 15.32 -5.35
CA PRO A 29 19.98 16.74 -5.66
C PRO A 29 21.44 17.20 -5.70
N ASN A 30 22.32 16.55 -4.93
CA ASN A 30 23.72 16.95 -4.78
C ASN A 30 24.71 15.92 -5.34
N SER A 31 24.26 14.97 -6.18
CA SER A 31 25.18 14.03 -6.80
C SER A 31 26.00 14.67 -7.92
N PRO A 32 27.31 14.35 -8.04
CA PRO A 32 28.10 13.42 -7.23
C PRO A 32 28.80 14.08 -6.01
N ALA A 33 28.69 15.39 -5.83
CA ALA A 33 29.41 16.13 -4.78
C ALA A 33 29.10 15.63 -3.35
N VAL A 34 27.90 15.08 -3.14
CA VAL A 34 27.49 14.45 -1.87
C VAL A 34 28.42 13.32 -1.41
N PHE A 35 29.09 12.62 -2.33
CA PHE A 35 29.98 11.49 -2.00
C PHE A 35 31.27 11.91 -1.29
N GLN A 36 31.60 13.20 -1.26
CA GLN A 36 32.79 13.73 -0.58
C GLN A 36 32.49 14.22 0.85
N GLN A 37 31.22 14.27 1.23
CA GLN A 37 30.80 14.76 2.55
C GLN A 37 30.82 13.63 3.59
N GLU A 38 30.97 14.00 4.87
CA GLU A 38 30.83 13.05 5.98
C GLU A 38 29.39 12.52 6.01
N TRP A 39 29.24 11.20 6.02
CA TRP A 39 27.93 10.54 6.00
C TRP A 39 27.15 10.77 7.31
N LYS A 40 26.18 11.67 7.27
CA LYS A 40 25.23 11.98 8.36
C LYS A 40 23.80 12.06 7.79
N PRO A 41 23.13 10.92 7.55
CA PRO A 41 21.83 10.92 6.90
C PRO A 41 20.72 11.37 7.86
N GLU A 42 19.77 12.13 7.34
CA GLU A 42 18.48 12.41 7.97
C GLU A 42 17.38 11.77 7.11
N THR A 43 16.52 10.96 7.74
CA THR A 43 15.45 10.24 7.04
C THR A 43 14.09 10.79 7.46
N GLY A 44 13.31 11.26 6.48
CA GLY A 44 11.89 11.57 6.65
C GLY A 44 11.05 10.58 5.85
N VAL A 45 10.18 9.82 6.53
CA VAL A 45 9.22 8.92 5.87
C VAL A 45 7.83 9.54 6.00
N ASN A 46 7.16 9.75 4.88
CA ASN A 46 5.74 10.12 4.83
C ASN A 46 4.99 8.96 4.17
N LEU A 47 3.90 8.51 4.78
CA LEU A 47 3.06 7.43 4.28
C LEU A 47 1.60 7.90 4.30
N ASN A 48 0.92 7.73 3.17
CA ASN A 48 -0.50 8.00 3.01
C ASN A 48 -1.21 6.83 2.32
N THR A 49 -2.48 6.61 2.64
CA THR A 49 -3.31 5.56 2.05
C THR A 49 -4.56 6.18 1.46
N GLU A 50 -4.80 5.90 0.18
CA GLU A 50 -6.00 6.32 -0.53
C GLU A 50 -6.76 5.09 -1.04
N VAL A 51 -8.09 5.14 -0.97
CA VAL A 51 -8.97 4.07 -1.43
C VAL A 51 -9.96 4.65 -2.44
N THR A 52 -9.91 4.11 -3.65
CA THR A 52 -10.79 4.52 -4.74
C THR A 52 -11.72 3.35 -5.11
N PRO A 53 -13.04 3.49 -4.91
CA PRO A 53 -13.99 2.47 -5.35
C PRO A 53 -14.09 2.45 -6.88
N LEU A 54 -14.10 1.25 -7.44
CA LEU A 54 -14.28 0.98 -8.87
C LEU A 54 -15.59 0.18 -9.09
N PRO A 55 -16.07 0.05 -10.34
CA PRO A 55 -17.24 -0.77 -10.63
C PRO A 55 -17.03 -2.24 -10.26
N ALA A 56 -18.13 -2.99 -10.10
CA ALA A 56 -18.13 -4.44 -9.83
C ALA A 56 -17.42 -4.86 -8.53
N ASP A 57 -17.64 -4.10 -7.44
CA ASP A 57 -17.08 -4.37 -6.11
C ASP A 57 -15.53 -4.44 -6.08
N VAL A 58 -14.90 -3.72 -7.02
CA VAL A 58 -13.44 -3.60 -7.11
C VAL A 58 -12.99 -2.34 -6.39
N PHE A 59 -11.83 -2.40 -5.73
CA PHE A 59 -11.22 -1.25 -5.06
C PHE A 59 -9.78 -1.12 -5.52
N GLU A 60 -9.38 0.10 -5.87
CA GLU A 60 -7.98 0.47 -6.01
C GLU A 60 -7.50 1.06 -4.69
N VAL A 61 -6.40 0.53 -4.16
CA VAL A 61 -5.78 1.01 -2.94
C VAL A 61 -4.38 1.48 -3.28
N THR A 62 -4.10 2.76 -3.04
CA THR A 62 -2.80 3.37 -3.32
C THR A 62 -2.09 3.71 -2.01
N LEU A 63 -0.82 3.34 -1.92
CA LEU A 63 0.08 3.69 -0.84
C LEU A 63 1.17 4.60 -1.42
N THR A 64 1.28 5.82 -0.90
CA THR A 64 2.31 6.82 -1.26
C THR A 64 3.18 7.14 -0.06
#